data_AF-A0A0G1YGT8-F1
#
_entry.id   AF-A0A0G1YGT8-F1
#
_cell.length_a   1.000
_cell.length_b   1.000
_cell.length_c   1.000
_cell.angle_alpha   90.00
_cell.angle_beta   90.00
_cell.angle_gamma   90.00
#
_symmetry.space_group_name_H-M   'P 1'
#
loop_
_entity.id
_entity.type
_entity.pdbx_description
1 polymer ?
#
loop_
_entity_poly.entity_id
_entity_poly.type
_entity_poly.pdbx_seq_one_letter_code
_entity_poly.pdbx_strand_id
1 'polypeptide(L)'
;MSSKPKSGKRPRSTTRRTLPPDAASLEAMVRAATRVIPEIGTQFVKSGGHDLRARHHLLMRWQERAAAFAALARLDPERARWLMAELGLNYSTPKEET
;
A
#
# COMPACT_ATOMS: atom_id res chain seq x y z
N MET A 1 -28.30 -10.02 -40.64
CA MET A 1 -27.04 -9.29 -40.35
C MET A 1 -27.38 -8.15 -39.39
N SER A 2 -26.66 -8.05 -38.26
CA SER A 2 -26.49 -6.88 -37.34
C SER A 2 -27.74 -6.19 -36.73
N SER A 3 -27.84 -5.86 -35.44
CA SER A 3 -26.93 -5.91 -34.29
C SER A 3 -27.75 -5.78 -32.99
N LYS A 4 -27.23 -6.39 -31.91
CA LYS A 4 -27.71 -6.31 -30.51
C LYS A 4 -27.48 -4.89 -29.88
N PRO A 5 -27.95 -4.63 -28.64
CA PRO A 5 -28.71 -3.44 -28.19
C PRO A 5 -27.88 -2.42 -27.37
N LYS A 6 -28.48 -1.31 -26.90
CA LYS A 6 -27.92 -0.52 -25.77
C LYS A 6 -28.97 -0.02 -24.79
N SER A 7 -29.28 -0.88 -23.81
CA SER A 7 -29.95 -0.55 -22.56
C SER A 7 -29.11 0.48 -21.79
N GLY A 8 -29.47 1.76 -21.87
CA GLY A 8 -28.83 2.86 -21.14
C GLY A 8 -29.21 2.92 -19.66
N LYS A 9 -29.31 1.76 -18.98
CA LYS A 9 -29.51 1.69 -17.54
C LYS A 9 -28.15 1.90 -16.86
N ARG A 10 -28.05 2.95 -16.04
CA ARG A 10 -26.96 3.13 -15.07
C ARG A 10 -26.66 1.76 -14.41
N PRO A 11 -25.41 1.27 -14.39
CA PRO A 11 -25.07 0.07 -13.64
C PRO A 11 -25.32 0.36 -12.15
N ARG A 12 -26.51 -0.04 -11.68
CA ARG A 12 -26.89 -0.02 -10.27
C ARG A 12 -26.39 -1.30 -9.61
N SER A 13 -25.08 -1.50 -9.65
CA SER A 13 -24.36 -2.59 -8.98
C SER A 13 -22.87 -2.23 -8.89
N THR A 14 -22.50 -1.24 -8.09
CA THR A 14 -21.18 -1.30 -7.47
C THR A 14 -21.40 -1.94 -6.12
N THR A 15 -21.55 -3.27 -6.17
CA THR A 15 -21.35 -4.16 -5.04
C THR A 15 -20.28 -3.53 -4.16
N ARG A 16 -20.57 -3.31 -2.86
CA ARG A 16 -19.51 -3.00 -1.89
C ARG A 16 -18.39 -3.96 -2.23
N ARG A 17 -17.26 -3.44 -2.76
CA ARG A 17 -16.06 -4.25 -2.95
C ARG A 17 -15.63 -4.60 -1.53
N THR A 18 -16.21 -5.66 -0.98
CA THR A 18 -15.60 -6.40 0.10
C THR A 18 -14.27 -6.80 -0.51
N LEU A 19 -13.23 -6.02 -0.20
CA LEU A 19 -11.88 -6.35 -0.58
C LEU A 19 -11.71 -7.85 -0.33
N PRO A 20 -11.14 -8.63 -1.28
CA PRO A 20 -10.78 -10.00 -0.95
C PRO A 20 -9.99 -9.93 0.37
N PRO A 21 -10.24 -10.84 1.33
CA PRO A 21 -9.71 -10.74 2.69
C PRO A 21 -8.20 -10.46 2.71
N ASP A 22 -7.50 -10.91 1.68
CA ASP A 22 -6.08 -10.67 1.44
C ASP A 22 -5.74 -9.19 1.17
N ALA A 23 -6.50 -8.48 0.33
CA ALA A 23 -6.20 -7.07 -0.01
C ALA A 23 -6.45 -6.12 1.16
N ALA A 24 -7.53 -6.32 1.94
CA ALA A 24 -7.79 -5.54 3.14
C ALA A 24 -6.72 -5.79 4.22
N SER A 25 -6.28 -7.04 4.37
CA SER A 25 -5.22 -7.41 5.31
C SER A 25 -3.89 -6.78 4.91
N LEU A 26 -3.54 -6.80 3.62
CA LEU A 26 -2.33 -6.16 3.10
C LEU A 26 -2.36 -4.64 3.28
N GLU A 27 -3.51 -4.01 3.03
CA GLU A 27 -3.70 -2.58 3.31
C GLU A 27 -3.49 -2.27 4.80
N ALA A 28 -4.06 -3.08 5.71
CA ALA A 28 -3.87 -2.92 7.15
C ALA A 28 -2.40 -3.08 7.55
N MET A 29 -1.68 -4.04 6.98
CA MET A 29 -0.24 -4.23 7.21
C MET A 29 0.58 -3.01 6.76
N VAL A 30 0.30 -2.47 5.56
CA VAL A 30 0.98 -1.26 5.07
C VAL A 30 0.73 -0.07 5.99
N ARG A 31 -0.52 0.14 6.43
CA ARG A 31 -0.88 1.21 7.37
C ARG A 31 -0.20 1.05 8.72
N ALA A 32 -0.22 -0.17 9.27
CA ALA A 32 0.40 -0.48 10.55
C ALA A 32 1.91 -0.21 10.52
N ALA A 33 2.62 -0.72 9.51
CA ALA A 33 4.05 -0.48 9.36
C ALA A 33 4.36 1.02 9.15
N THR A 34 3.55 1.72 8.36
CA THR A 34 3.72 3.18 8.11
C THR A 34 3.57 4.00 9.40
N ARG A 35 2.69 3.60 10.32
CA ARG A 35 2.51 4.26 11.62
C ARG A 35 3.68 4.02 12.58
N VAL A 36 4.24 2.82 12.59
CA VAL A 36 5.28 2.41 13.54
C VAL A 36 6.69 2.91 13.14
N ILE A 37 6.96 3.05 11.84
CA ILE A 37 8.28 3.48 11.33
C ILE A 37 8.76 4.81 11.94
N PRO A 38 7.96 5.89 12.00
CA PRO A 38 8.39 7.16 12.61
C PRO A 38 8.73 7.05 14.10
N GLU A 39 8.02 6.19 14.84
CA GLU A 39 8.24 5.99 16.27
C GLU A 39 9.61 5.35 16.52
N ILE A 40 9.93 4.27 15.79
CA ILE A 40 11.24 3.62 15.87
C ILE A 40 12.34 4.54 15.31
N GLY A 41 12.03 5.30 14.25
CA GLY A 41 12.93 6.28 13.64
C GLY A 41 13.35 7.34 14.65
N THR A 42 12.38 7.85 15.42
CA THR A 42 12.64 8.83 16.48
C THR A 42 13.53 8.24 17.58
N GLN A 43 13.32 6.99 17.98
CA GLN A 43 14.18 6.32 18.97
C GLN A 43 15.61 6.14 18.44
N PHE A 44 15.76 5.71 17.19
CA PHE A 44 17.05 5.56 16.55
C PHE A 44 17.82 6.89 16.50
N VAL A 45 17.16 7.98 16.09
CA VAL A 45 17.76 9.33 16.06
C VAL A 45 18.12 9.80 17.47
N LYS A 46 17.25 9.59 18.47
CA LYS A 46 17.53 9.94 19.88
C LYS A 46 18.75 9.21 20.45
N SER A 47 19.05 8.00 19.96
CA SER A 47 20.26 7.25 20.33
C SER A 47 21.54 7.71 19.61
N GLY A 48 21.47 8.76 18.77
CA GLY A 48 22.58 9.16 17.91
C GLY A 48 22.88 8.16 16.79
N GLY A 49 21.95 7.26 16.47
CA GLY A 49 22.13 6.22 15.47
C GLY A 49 22.90 4.98 15.94
N HIS A 50 23.14 4.83 17.24
CA HIS A 50 23.87 3.69 17.81
C HIS A 50 22.97 2.52 18.24
N ASP A 51 21.65 2.71 18.32
CA ASP A 51 20.72 1.64 18.65
C ASP A 51 20.55 0.68 17.46
N LEU A 52 21.36 -0.38 17.45
CA LEU A 52 21.32 -1.45 16.45
C LEU A 52 19.99 -2.20 16.43
N ARG A 53 19.29 -2.28 17.56
CA ARG A 53 17.98 -2.93 17.64
C ARG A 53 16.93 -2.06 16.96
N ALA A 54 16.91 -0.75 17.24
CA ALA A 54 16.04 0.20 16.55
C ALA A 54 16.32 0.22 15.04
N ARG A 55 17.60 0.20 14.63
CA ARG A 55 18.00 0.08 13.21
C ARG A 55 17.47 -1.20 12.56
N HIS A 56 17.64 -2.34 13.22
CA HIS A 56 17.13 -3.62 12.70
C HIS A 56 15.60 -3.61 12.60
N HIS A 57 14.90 -3.13 13.65
CA HIS A 57 13.45 -3.03 13.64
C HIS A 57 12.93 -2.09 12.54
N LEU A 58 13.61 -0.96 12.30
CA LEU A 58 13.30 -0.09 11.17
C LEU A 58 13.39 -0.85 9.85
N LEU A 59 14.50 -1.53 9.59
CA LEU A 59 14.69 -2.30 8.36
C LEU A 59 13.58 -3.34 8.17
N MET A 60 13.23 -4.08 9.23
CA MET A 60 12.16 -5.06 9.19
C MET A 60 10.80 -4.43 8.86
N ARG A 61 10.44 -3.31 9.50
CA ARG A 61 9.16 -2.62 9.21
C ARG A 61 9.11 -1.99 7.82
N TRP A 62 10.24 -1.49 7.33
CA TRP A 62 10.35 -0.99 5.97
C TRP A 62 10.17 -2.11 4.93
N GLN A 63 10.79 -3.27 5.15
CA GLN A 63 10.60 -4.44 4.27
C GLN A 63 9.17 -4.97 4.33
N GLU A 64 8.59 -5.12 5.52
CA GLU A 64 7.22 -5.57 5.71
C GLU A 64 6.23 -4.67 4.97
N ARG A 65 6.38 -3.34 5.11
CA ARG A 65 5.58 -2.36 4.37
C ARG A 65 5.72 -2.54 2.86
N ALA A 66 6.96 -2.65 2.37
CA ALA A 66 7.23 -2.77 0.94
C ALA A 66 6.67 -4.08 0.36
N ALA A 67 6.82 -5.19 1.07
CA ALA A 67 6.30 -6.50 0.66
C ALA A 67 4.77 -6.51 0.65
N ALA A 68 4.14 -5.99 1.70
CA ALA A 68 2.68 -5.90 1.78
C ALA A 68 2.11 -4.99 0.69
N PHE A 69 2.78 -3.85 0.43
CA PHE A 69 2.39 -2.95 -0.65
C PHE A 69 2.54 -3.59 -2.04
N ALA A 70 3.66 -4.28 -2.31
CA ALA A 70 3.88 -4.96 -3.57
C ALA A 70 2.85 -6.09 -3.81
N ALA A 71 2.50 -6.83 -2.76
CA ALA A 71 1.44 -7.84 -2.84
C ALA A 71 0.07 -7.18 -3.09
N LEU A 72 -0.24 -6.08 -2.42
CA LEU A 72 -1.48 -5.32 -2.67
C LEU A 72 -1.52 -4.78 -4.10
N ALA A 73 -0.41 -4.24 -4.61
CA ALA A 73 -0.32 -3.72 -5.96
C ALA A 73 -0.51 -4.80 -7.04
N ARG A 74 -0.14 -6.06 -6.76
CA ARG A 74 -0.41 -7.19 -7.67
C ARG A 74 -1.89 -7.62 -7.63
N LEU A 75 -2.54 -7.54 -6.48
CA LEU A 75 -3.94 -7.94 -6.30
C LEU A 75 -4.92 -6.84 -6.74
N ASP A 76 -4.69 -5.60 -6.34
CA ASP A 76 -5.50 -4.43 -6.64
C ASP A 76 -4.62 -3.18 -6.85
N PRO A 77 -4.16 -2.93 -8.10
CA PRO A 77 -3.32 -1.79 -8.43
C PRO A 77 -3.99 -0.43 -8.20
N GLU A 78 -5.33 -0.34 -8.35
CA GLU A 78 -6.04 0.90 -8.06
C GLU A 78 -5.99 1.21 -6.58
N ARG A 79 -6.27 0.23 -5.73
CA ARG A 79 -6.23 0.39 -4.28
C ARG A 79 -4.83 0.71 -3.78
N ALA A 80 -3.80 0.07 -4.32
CA ALA A 80 -2.41 0.39 -3.99
C ALA A 80 -2.06 1.85 -4.33
N ARG A 81 -2.49 2.36 -5.49
CA ARG A 81 -2.29 3.76 -5.87
C ARG A 81 -3.02 4.73 -4.93
N TRP A 82 -4.27 4.43 -4.58
CA TRP A 82 -5.02 5.22 -3.59
C TRP A 82 -4.35 5.23 -2.22
N LEU A 83 -3.92 4.06 -1.73
CA LEU A 83 -3.25 3.92 -0.44
C LEU A 83 -1.91 4.66 -0.41
N MET A 84 -1.17 4.65 -1.52
CA MET A 84 0.07 5.40 -1.68
C MET A 84 -0.18 6.91 -1.55
N ALA A 85 -1.17 7.43 -2.28
CA ALA A 85 -1.55 8.84 -2.22
C ALA A 85 -2.05 9.25 -0.83
N GLU A 86 -2.86 8.41 -0.19
CA GLU A 86 -3.40 8.66 1.15
C GLU A 86 -2.31 8.70 2.23
N LEU A 87 -1.33 7.79 2.17
CA LEU A 87 -0.24 7.73 3.13
C LEU A 87 0.90 8.72 2.83
N GLY A 88 0.80 9.50 1.75
CA GLY A 88 1.87 10.40 1.30
C GLY A 88 3.18 9.66 0.99
N LEU A 89 3.09 8.37 0.64
CA LEU A 89 4.27 7.56 0.35
C LEU A 89 4.76 7.90 -1.05
N ASN A 90 5.86 8.65 -1.16
CA ASN A 90 6.58 8.80 -2.42
C ASN A 90 7.43 7.53 -2.66
N TYR A 91 6.81 6.46 -3.16
CA TYR A 91 7.57 5.54 -3.97
C TYR A 91 7.75 6.24 -5.32
N SER A 92 8.94 6.81 -5.55
CA SER A 92 9.37 6.99 -6.93
C SER A 92 9.30 5.61 -7.54
N THR A 93 8.23 5.31 -8.28
CA THR A 93 8.29 4.28 -9.31
C THR A 93 9.58 4.59 -10.05
N PRO A 94 10.55 3.66 -10.16
CA PRO A 94 11.66 3.89 -11.05
C PRO A 94 10.99 4.30 -12.35
N LYS A 95 11.20 5.56 -12.77
CA LYS A 95 10.82 5.95 -14.11
C LYS A 95 11.62 4.96 -14.94
N GLU A 96 10.96 4.03 -15.61
CA GLU A 96 11.57 3.38 -16.75
C GLU A 96 11.92 4.53 -17.68
N GLU A 97 13.19 4.94 -17.62
CA GLU A 97 13.79 5.84 -18.57
C GLU A 97 13.76 5.05 -19.88
N THR A 98 12.78 5.39 -20.71
CA THR A 98 12.66 4.89 -22.09
C THR A 98 13.39 5.84 -23.00
#